data_AF-A0A2U1T921-F1
#
_entry.id   AF-A0A2U1T921-F1
#
_cell.length_a   1.000
_cell.length_b   1.000
_cell.length_c   1.000
_cell.angle_alpha   90.00
_cell.angle_beta   90.00
_cell.angle_gamma   90.00
#
_symmetry.space_group_name_H-M   'P 1'
#
loop_
_entity.id
_entity.type
_entity.pdbx_description
1 polymer ?
#
loop_
_entity_poly.entity_id
_entity_poly.type
_entity_poly.pdbx_seq_one_letter_code
_entity_poly.pdbx_strand_id
1 'polypeptide(L)'
;MRILLFVVSAVFSLAAVGLLVFGLPRWVALIMLAVAGLALVGAMREQARQEAPRAIELDEKQRAQIRDMKAEGRHGAAIRQVQLWHRYATESDARRLVQEA
;
A
#
# COMPACT_ATOMS: atom_id res chain seq x y z
N MET A 1 -2.42 -15.30 5.16
CA MET A 1 -3.22 -14.83 6.32
C MET A 1 -4.00 -13.54 6.07
N ARG A 2 -3.64 -12.70 5.08
CA ARG A 2 -4.31 -11.40 4.79
C ARG A 2 -5.81 -11.50 4.46
N ILE A 3 -6.19 -12.39 3.54
CA ILE A 3 -7.59 -12.55 3.11
C ILE A 3 -8.47 -13.04 4.26
N LEU A 4 -7.94 -13.91 5.13
CA LEU A 4 -8.66 -14.43 6.30
C LEU A 4 -9.05 -13.32 7.28
N LEU A 5 -8.17 -12.35 7.56
CA LEU A 5 -8.49 -11.25 8.48
C LEU A 5 -9.58 -10.31 7.92
N PHE A 6 -9.56 -10.03 6.62
CA PHE A 6 -10.61 -9.25 5.96
C PHE A 6 -11.95 -10.00 5.93
N VAL A 7 -11.92 -11.31 5.63
CA VAL A 7 -13.11 -12.16 5.64
C VAL A 7 -13.71 -12.23 7.05
N VAL A 8 -12.90 -12.41 8.09
CA VAL A 8 -13.36 -12.42 9.49
C VAL A 8 -13.98 -11.06 9.87
N SER A 9 -13.34 -9.95 9.48
CA SER A 9 -13.88 -8.61 9.75
C SER A 9 -15.22 -8.36 9.06
N ALA A 10 -15.37 -8.81 7.81
CA ALA A 10 -16.61 -8.72 7.05
C ALA A 10 -17.71 -9.59 7.66
N VAL A 11 -17.40 -10.82 8.05
CA VAL A 11 -18.35 -11.75 8.71
C VAL A 11 -18.82 -11.20 10.05
N PHE A 12 -17.93 -10.66 10.88
CA PHE A 12 -18.31 -10.06 12.17
C PHE A 12 -19.13 -8.77 12.00
N SER A 13 -18.83 -7.95 10.99
CA SER A 13 -19.65 -6.77 10.67
C SER A 13 -21.05 -7.16 10.22
N LEU A 14 -21.19 -8.17 9.36
CA LEU A 14 -22.48 -8.69 8.92
C LEU A 14 -23.26 -9.35 10.07
N ALA A 15 -22.57 -10.09 10.96
CA ALA A 15 -23.17 -10.66 12.16
C ALA A 15 -23.68 -9.57 13.11
N ALA A 16 -22.94 -8.48 13.33
CA ALA A 16 -23.36 -7.37 14.17
C ALA A 16 -24.64 -6.69 13.64
N VAL A 17 -24.75 -6.51 12.31
CA VAL A 17 -25.97 -6.00 11.68
C VAL A 17 -27.13 -6.99 11.87
N GLY A 18 -26.89 -8.29 11.65
CA GLY A 18 -27.89 -9.34 11.86
C GLY A 18 -28.42 -9.40 13.29
N LEU A 19 -27.54 -9.32 14.29
CA LEU A 19 -27.91 -9.31 15.71
C LEU A 19 -28.86 -8.15 16.05
N LEU A 20 -28.68 -6.98 15.43
CA LEU A 20 -29.56 -5.83 15.63
C LEU A 20 -30.97 -6.08 15.07
N VAL A 21 -31.06 -6.78 13.93
CA VAL A 21 -32.32 -7.15 13.27
C VAL A 21 -33.12 -8.17 14.09
N PHE A 22 -32.44 -9.08 14.78
CA PHE A 22 -33.08 -10.08 15.67
C PHE A 22 -33.39 -9.57 17.09
N GLY A 23 -33.22 -8.27 17.35
CA GLY A 23 -33.62 -7.65 18.62
C GLY A 23 -32.71 -8.00 19.82
N LEU A 24 -31.48 -8.46 19.56
CA LEU A 24 -30.52 -8.70 20.63
C LEU A 24 -30.08 -7.39 21.30
N PRO A 25 -29.65 -7.47 22.58
CA PRO A 25 -29.33 -6.27 23.34
C PRO A 25 -28.13 -5.55 22.73
N ARG A 26 -28.30 -4.23 22.52
CA ARG A 26 -27.41 -3.37 21.72
C ARG A 26 -25.93 -3.40 22.12
N TRP A 27 -25.64 -3.62 23.41
CA TRP A 27 -24.27 -3.76 23.91
C TRP A 27 -23.50 -4.94 23.28
N VAL A 28 -24.16 -6.04 22.90
CA VAL A 28 -23.52 -7.18 22.22
C VAL A 28 -23.07 -6.78 20.81
N ALA A 29 -23.89 -6.00 20.09
CA ALA A 29 -23.53 -5.48 18.77
C ALA A 29 -22.34 -4.51 18.85
N LEU A 30 -22.26 -3.70 19.90
CA LEU A 30 -21.11 -2.81 20.14
C LEU A 30 -19.81 -3.59 20.37
N ILE A 31 -19.85 -4.67 21.16
CA ILE A 31 -18.68 -5.53 21.39
C ILE A 31 -18.23 -6.20 20.09
N MET A 32 -19.16 -6.74 19.30
CA MET A 32 -18.84 -7.33 18.00
C MET A 32 -18.21 -6.32 17.04
N LEU A 33 -18.75 -5.10 16.99
CA LEU A 33 -18.21 -4.03 16.15
C LEU A 33 -16.80 -3.61 16.59
N ALA A 34 -16.54 -3.56 17.90
CA ALA A 34 -15.22 -3.28 18.44
C ALA A 34 -14.19 -4.36 18.03
N VAL A 35 -14.57 -5.63 18.13
CA VAL A 35 -13.71 -6.75 17.70
C VAL A 35 -13.45 -6.70 16.19
N ALA A 36 -14.48 -6.42 15.38
CA ALA A 36 -14.34 -6.27 13.93
C ALA A 36 -13.39 -5.11 13.57
N GLY A 37 -13.50 -3.97 14.26
CA GLY A 37 -12.62 -2.82 14.06
C GLY A 37 -11.15 -3.14 14.39
N LEU A 38 -10.90 -3.84 15.50
CA LEU A 38 -9.54 -4.26 15.87
C LEU A 38 -8.94 -5.24 14.85
N ALA A 39 -9.73 -6.20 14.38
CA ALA A 39 -9.31 -7.14 13.35
C ALA A 39 -8.97 -6.43 12.02
N LEU A 40 -9.78 -5.44 11.63
CA LEU A 40 -9.54 -4.64 10.43
C LEU A 40 -8.24 -3.83 10.53
N VAL A 41 -8.02 -3.14 11.66
CA VAL A 41 -6.79 -2.39 11.89
C VAL A 41 -5.57 -3.31 11.85
N GLY A 42 -5.67 -4.50 12.46
CA GLY A 42 -4.63 -5.53 12.38
C GLY A 42 -4.33 -5.94 10.93
N ALA A 43 -5.37 -6.19 10.12
CA ALA A 43 -5.24 -6.56 8.72
C ALA A 43 -4.55 -5.46 7.89
N MET A 44 -4.91 -4.19 8.11
CA MET A 44 -4.30 -3.06 7.39
C MET A 44 -2.83 -2.84 7.78
N ARG A 45 -2.48 -2.99 9.08
CA ARG A 45 -1.08 -2.88 9.51
C ARG A 45 -0.21 -3.99 8.93
N GLU A 46 -0.73 -5.21 8.86
CA GLU A 46 -0.04 -6.33 8.24
C GLU A 46 0.16 -6.12 6.73
N GLN A 47 -0.86 -5.57 6.04
CA GLN A 47 -0.72 -5.17 4.65
C GLN A 47 0.38 -4.13 4.44
N ALA A 48 0.39 -3.06 5.26
CA ALA A 48 1.39 -2.01 5.17
C ALA A 48 2.82 -2.53 5.43
N ARG A 49 2.98 -3.53 6.31
CA ARG A 49 4.28 -4.17 6.56
C ARG A 49 4.76 -5.03 5.39
N GLN A 50 3.86 -5.77 4.75
CA GLN A 50 4.22 -6.60 3.58
C GLN A 50 4.45 -5.77 2.31
N GLU A 51 3.90 -4.56 2.25
CA GLU A 51 4.18 -3.57 1.22
C GLU A 51 5.40 -2.69 1.56
N ALA A 52 6.22 -3.06 2.57
CA ALA A 52 7.49 -2.40 2.84
C ALA A 52 8.26 -2.19 1.53
N PRO A 53 8.78 -0.96 1.31
CA PRO A 53 9.14 -0.47 -0.01
C PRO A 53 10.12 -1.44 -0.67
N ARG A 54 9.66 -2.09 -1.74
CA ARG A 54 10.58 -2.82 -2.62
C ARG A 54 11.69 -1.86 -3.00
N ALA A 55 12.94 -2.29 -2.87
CA ALA A 55 14.08 -1.54 -3.34
C ALA A 55 13.77 -1.03 -4.75
N ILE A 56 13.78 0.29 -4.90
CA ILE A 56 13.43 0.94 -6.15
C ILE A 56 14.64 0.77 -7.06
N GLU A 57 14.63 -0.29 -7.87
CA GLU A 57 15.72 -0.61 -8.78
C GLU A 57 15.28 -0.37 -10.23
N LEU A 58 16.16 0.25 -11.01
CA LEU A 58 15.98 0.42 -12.44
C LEU A 58 16.42 -0.85 -13.18
N ASP A 59 15.52 -1.38 -14.02
CA ASP A 59 15.85 -2.42 -14.99
C ASP A 59 16.79 -1.87 -16.08
N GLU A 60 17.49 -2.74 -16.80
CA GLU A 60 18.52 -2.35 -17.77
C GLU A 60 17.95 -1.45 -18.89
N LYS A 61 16.69 -1.69 -19.30
CA LYS A 61 16.00 -0.82 -20.25
C LYS A 61 15.77 0.59 -19.69
N GLN A 62 15.37 0.69 -18.41
CA GLN A 62 15.16 1.97 -17.76
C GLN A 62 16.49 2.70 -17.58
N ARG A 63 17.56 1.99 -17.20
CA ARG A 63 18.92 2.57 -17.11
C ARG A 63 19.39 3.12 -18.45
N ALA A 64 19.25 2.36 -19.53
CA ALA A 64 19.60 2.83 -20.88
C ALA A 64 18.86 4.13 -21.22
N GLN A 65 17.55 4.18 -20.96
CA GLN A 65 16.76 5.36 -21.24
C GLN A 65 17.16 6.57 -20.38
N ILE A 66 17.50 6.37 -19.10
CA ILE A 66 18.00 7.43 -18.23
C ILE A 66 19.38 7.92 -18.70
N ARG A 67 20.27 7.03 -19.14
CA ARG A 67 21.56 7.39 -19.73
C ARG A 67 21.39 8.25 -20.98
N ASP A 68 20.46 7.89 -21.88
CA ASP A 68 20.15 8.68 -23.07
C ASP A 68 19.64 10.08 -22.69
N MET A 69 18.69 10.16 -21.74
CA MET A 69 18.19 11.45 -21.25
C MET A 69 19.28 12.31 -20.61
N LYS A 70 20.24 11.70 -19.90
CA LYS A 70 21.39 12.39 -19.33
C LYS A 70 22.33 12.92 -20.40
N ALA A 71 22.62 12.11 -21.42
CA ALA A 71 23.46 12.50 -22.56
C ALA A 71 22.86 13.70 -23.32
N GLU A 72 21.53 13.77 -23.39
CA GLU A 72 20.79 14.90 -23.98
C GLU A 72 20.66 16.12 -23.05
N GLY A 73 21.24 16.09 -21.83
CA GLY A 73 21.17 17.19 -20.86
C GLY A 73 19.82 17.31 -20.13
N ARG A 74 18.89 16.35 -20.30
CA ARG A 74 17.51 16.39 -19.77
C ARG A 74 17.39 15.81 -18.35
N HIS A 75 18.25 16.24 -17.43
CA HIS A 75 18.35 15.64 -16.08
C HIS A 75 17.05 15.78 -15.26
N GLY A 76 16.40 16.94 -15.30
CA GLY A 76 15.12 17.13 -14.60
C GLY A 76 13.98 16.27 -15.15
N ALA A 77 14.01 15.95 -16.45
CA ALA A 77 13.03 15.05 -17.06
C ALA A 77 13.29 13.59 -16.67
N ALA A 78 14.55 13.17 -16.58
CA ALA A 78 14.94 11.84 -16.12
C ALA A 78 14.44 11.56 -14.69
N ILE A 79 14.55 12.53 -13.78
CA ILE A 79 14.05 12.40 -12.40
C ILE A 79 12.52 12.20 -12.39
N ARG A 80 11.78 13.01 -13.16
CA ARG A 80 10.33 12.86 -13.29
C ARG A 80 9.94 11.52 -13.90
N GLN A 81 10.73 11.02 -14.85
CA GLN A 81 10.49 9.71 -15.46
C GLN A 81 10.60 8.59 -14.42
N VAL A 82 11.61 8.62 -13.54
CA VAL A 82 11.76 7.63 -12.46
C VAL A 82 10.58 7.68 -11.50
N GLN A 83 10.09 8.88 -11.16
CA GLN A 83 8.89 9.05 -10.32
C GLN A 83 7.61 8.51 -10.98
N LEU A 84 7.51 8.58 -12.32
CA LEU A 84 6.39 8.00 -13.07
C LEU A 84 6.43 6.47 -13.08
N TRP A 85 7.61 5.87 -13.18
CA TRP A 85 7.76 4.42 -13.15
C TRP A 85 7.58 3.82 -11.76
N HIS A 86 8.03 4.54 -10.74
CA HIS A 86 8.03 4.07 -9.37
C HIS A 86 7.17 4.98 -8.52
N ARG A 87 5.90 4.57 -8.34
CA ARG A 87 4.88 5.31 -7.57
C ARG A 87 5.33 5.78 -6.18
N TYR A 88 6.26 5.05 -5.55
CA TYR A 88 6.77 5.35 -4.21
C TYR A 88 8.16 5.98 -4.19
N ALA A 89 8.74 6.31 -5.35
CA ALA A 89 10.04 6.99 -5.40
C ALA A 89 9.88 8.43 -4.93
N THR A 90 10.56 8.77 -3.84
CA THR A 90 10.71 10.17 -3.43
C THR A 90 11.58 10.90 -4.46
N GLU A 91 11.57 12.24 -4.44
CA GLU A 91 12.47 13.01 -5.31
C GLU A 91 13.95 12.68 -5.03
N SER A 92 14.32 12.45 -3.77
CA SER A 92 15.65 12.00 -3.39
C SER A 92 16.00 10.63 -3.98
N ASP A 93 15.09 9.66 -3.94
CA ASP A 93 15.32 8.33 -4.50
C ASP A 93 15.48 8.40 -6.02
N ALA A 94 14.59 9.14 -6.69
CA ALA A 94 14.64 9.32 -8.13
C ALA A 94 15.92 10.02 -8.58
N ARG A 95 16.36 11.05 -7.85
CA ARG A 95 17.63 11.74 -8.14
C ARG A 95 18.83 10.83 -7.95
N ARG A 96 18.84 10.03 -6.87
CA ARG A 96 19.89 9.04 -6.61
C ARG A 96 19.98 8.02 -7.73
N LEU A 97 18.85 7.45 -8.15
CA LEU A 97 18.79 6.46 -9.23
C LEU A 97 19.25 7.04 -10.57
N VAL A 98 18.94 8.31 -10.86
CA VAL A 98 19.44 8.99 -12.06
C VAL A 98 20.95 9.26 -11.98
N GLN A 99 21.51 9.50 -10.80
CA GLN A 99 22.95 9.67 -10.63
C GLN A 99 23.71 8.35 -10.78
N GLU A 100 23.16 7.25 -10.27
CA GLU A 100 23.73 5.91 -10.31
C GLU A 100 23.56 5.18 -11.66
N ALA A 101 22.65 5.63 -12.52
CA ALA A 101 22.39 5.08 -13.87
C ALA A 101 23.35 5.62 -14.95
#